data_AF-A0ABD6EWS4-F1
#
_entry.id   AF-A0ABD6EWS4-F1
#
_cell.length_a   1.000
_cell.length_b   1.000
_cell.length_c   1.000
_cell.angle_alpha   90.00
_cell.angle_beta   90.00
_cell.angle_gamma   90.00
#
_symmetry.space_group_name_H-M   'P 1'
#
loop_
_entity.id
_entity.type
_entity.pdbx_description
1 polymer ?
#
loop_
_entity_poly.entity_id
_entity_poly.type
_entity_poly.pdbx_seq_one_letter_code
_entity_poly.pdbx_strand_id
1 'polypeptide(L)' 'MNGVGDIRSCDMPCSSSAPANNVPAPVRKRRFSSAKIQPTRVKKVMQSDEEIGRMVASVPVAIGRAMEHFAEKLLEA' A
#
# COMPACT_ATOMS: atom_id res chain seq x y z
N MET A 1 -37.90 19.81 -5.46
CA MET A 1 -38.88 18.78 -5.04
C MET A 1 -38.25 17.43 -5.37
N ASN A 2 -37.53 16.79 -4.45
CA ASN A 2 -37.98 15.94 -3.31
C ASN A 2 -38.68 14.64 -3.75
N GLY A 3 -38.16 13.50 -3.26
CA GLY A 3 -38.74 12.15 -3.27
C GLY A 3 -37.71 11.09 -3.69
N VAL A 4 -36.86 10.50 -2.82
CA VAL A 4 -37.17 9.44 -1.82
C VAL A 4 -38.01 8.33 -2.46
N GLY A 5 -37.62 7.07 -2.63
CA GLY A 5 -36.61 6.20 -2.04
C GLY A 5 -37.31 4.85 -1.84
N ASP A 6 -36.73 3.72 -2.25
CA ASP A 6 -37.17 2.42 -1.72
C ASP A 6 -36.06 1.37 -1.70
N ILE A 7 -36.08 0.63 -0.59
CA ILE A 7 -35.04 -0.20 -0.01
C ILE A 7 -35.60 -1.63 0.07
N ARG A 8 -34.77 -2.62 -0.31
CA ARG A 8 -34.86 -4.08 -0.03
C ARG A 8 -35.96 -4.88 -0.74
N SER A 9 -35.54 -5.92 -1.47
CA SER A 9 -35.80 -7.28 -1.00
C SER A 9 -34.76 -8.26 -1.54
N CYS A 10 -34.40 -9.19 -0.66
CA CYS A 10 -33.54 -10.34 -0.80
C CYS A 10 -34.02 -11.28 -1.91
N ASP A 11 -33.11 -11.94 -2.61
CA ASP A 11 -33.17 -13.40 -2.80
C ASP A 11 -31.85 -13.91 -3.41
N MET A 12 -31.22 -14.81 -2.67
CA MET A 12 -30.10 -15.63 -3.11
C MET A 12 -30.67 -16.87 -3.81
N PRO A 13 -30.02 -17.33 -4.89
CA PRO A 13 -29.87 -18.77 -5.04
C PRO A 13 -28.39 -19.15 -5.09
N CYS A 14 -27.96 -19.87 -4.06
CA CYS A 14 -26.83 -20.80 -4.19
C CYS A 14 -27.27 -21.94 -5.12
N SER A 15 -26.54 -22.19 -6.21
CA SER A 15 -26.08 -23.54 -6.60
C SER A 15 -25.36 -23.58 -7.95
N SER A 16 -24.36 -24.48 -7.98
CA SER A 16 -23.86 -25.24 -9.13
C SER A 16 -22.70 -24.67 -9.97
N SER A 17 -21.50 -25.08 -9.56
CA SER A 17 -20.52 -25.83 -10.38
C SER A 17 -20.19 -25.38 -11.81
N ALA A 18 -19.01 -24.77 -12.01
CA ALA A 18 -18.21 -24.87 -13.23
C ALA A 18 -16.72 -24.51 -12.94
N PRO A 19 -15.76 -24.93 -13.78
CA PRO A 19 -14.42 -25.37 -13.37
C PRO A 19 -13.45 -24.24 -13.03
N ALA A 20 -12.41 -24.62 -12.29
CA ALA A 20 -11.24 -23.82 -11.93
C ALA A 20 -10.66 -23.08 -13.13
N ASN A 21 -11.03 -21.80 -13.27
CA ASN A 21 -10.36 -20.91 -14.20
C ASN A 21 -9.11 -20.41 -13.50
N ASN A 22 -7.96 -20.89 -13.95
CA ASN A 22 -6.63 -20.52 -13.45
C ASN A 22 -6.32 -19.09 -13.93
N VAL A 23 -7.03 -18.09 -13.40
CA VAL A 23 -6.74 -16.68 -13.67
C VAL A 23 -5.48 -16.37 -12.87
N PRO A 24 -4.32 -16.08 -13.49
CA PRO A 24 -3.18 -15.60 -12.72
C PRO A 24 -3.62 -14.31 -12.05
N ALA A 25 -3.70 -14.34 -10.71
CA ALA A 25 -4.01 -13.18 -9.91
C ALA A 25 -3.11 -12.03 -10.38
N PRO A 26 -3.66 -10.80 -10.57
CA PRO A 26 -2.83 -9.68 -10.98
C PRO A 26 -1.73 -9.54 -9.94
N VAL A 27 -0.50 -9.81 -10.34
CA VAL A 27 0.69 -9.63 -9.51
C VAL A 27 0.68 -8.15 -9.17
N ARG A 28 0.15 -7.81 -7.99
CA ARG A 28 0.24 -6.46 -7.42
C ARG A 28 1.72 -6.24 -7.20
N LYS A 29 2.39 -5.75 -8.24
CA LYS A 29 3.79 -5.33 -8.19
C LYS A 29 3.89 -4.46 -6.95
N ARG A 30 4.57 -4.94 -5.91
CA ARG A 30 4.66 -4.24 -4.61
C ARG A 30 5.09 -2.82 -4.97
N ARG A 31 4.28 -1.82 -4.64
CA ARG A 31 4.47 -0.43 -5.09
C ARG A 31 5.83 0.17 -4.67
N PHE A 32 6.58 -0.55 -3.83
CA PHE A 32 7.88 -0.20 -3.31
C PHE A 32 8.92 -1.32 -3.49
N SER A 33 8.71 -2.25 -4.42
CA SER A 33 9.58 -3.42 -4.62
C SER A 33 11.03 -3.08 -4.98
N SER A 34 11.30 -1.84 -5.41
CA SER A 34 12.64 -1.37 -5.73
C SER A 34 13.38 -0.75 -4.55
N ALA A 35 12.71 -0.43 -3.44
CA ALA A 35 13.36 0.16 -2.27
C ALA A 35 13.96 -0.96 -1.41
N LYS A 36 15.27 -0.89 -1.16
CA LYS A 36 15.99 -1.83 -0.28
C LYS A 36 15.56 -1.59 1.17
N ILE A 37 15.41 -0.33 1.56
CA ILE A 37 14.90 0.06 2.87
C ILE A 37 13.37 0.02 2.86
N GLN A 38 12.79 -0.79 3.74
CA GLN A 38 11.33 -0.89 3.87
C GLN A 38 10.73 0.43 4.39
N PRO A 39 9.72 1.02 3.73
CA PRO A 39 9.10 2.28 4.16
C PRO A 39 8.58 2.26 5.61
N THR A 40 8.13 1.11 6.11
CA THR A 40 7.67 0.95 7.50
C THR A 40 8.77 1.23 8.53
N ARG A 41 10.03 0.91 8.21
CA ARG A 41 11.17 1.16 9.10
C ARG A 41 11.45 2.66 9.19
N VAL A 42 11.48 3.33 8.04
CA VAL A 42 11.64 4.79 7.95
C VAL A 42 10.52 5.49 8.70
N LYS A 43 9.26 5.09 8.48
CA LYS A 43 8.11 5.64 9.19
C LYS A 43 8.22 5.50 10.71
N LYS A 44 8.68 4.36 11.23
CA LYS A 44 8.86 4.14 12.67
C LYS A 44 9.90 5.09 13.28
N VAL A 45 11.01 5.32 12.58
CA VAL A 45 12.04 6.28 13.00
C VAL A 45 11.51 7.71 12.93
N MET A 46 10.78 8.06 11.87
CA MET A 46 10.16 9.39 11.78
C MET A 46 9.14 9.63 12.91
N GLN A 47 8.33 8.64 13.26
CA GLN A 47 7.29 8.78 14.31
C GLN A 47 7.80 8.51 15.72
N SER A 48 9.11 8.30 15.92
CA SER A 48 9.68 8.40 17.28
C SER A 48 9.76 9.85 17.74
N ASP A 49 9.68 10.79 16.80
CA ASP A 49 9.47 12.21 17.09
C ASP A 49 7.98 12.47 17.29
N GLU A 50 7.62 13.01 18.46
CA GLU A 50 6.24 13.25 18.88
C GLU A 50 5.57 14.37 18.07
N GLU A 51 6.35 15.27 17.45
CA GLU A 51 5.83 16.34 16.62
C GLU A 51 5.39 15.85 15.22
N ILE A 52 5.82 14.65 14.83
CA ILE A 52 5.57 14.10 13.50
C ILE A 52 4.29 13.25 13.49
N GLY A 53 3.19 13.85 13.02
CA GLY A 53 1.89 13.21 12.88
C GLY A 53 1.73 12.30 11.65
N ARG A 54 0.60 12.43 10.95
CA ARG A 54 0.31 11.65 9.74
C ARG A 54 1.13 12.15 8.56
N MET A 55 1.70 11.22 7.79
CA MET A 55 2.49 11.53 6.59
C MET A 55 1.95 10.78 5.37
N VAL A 56 2.14 11.37 4.19
CA VAL A 56 1.83 10.74 2.91
C VAL A 56 2.79 9.58 2.64
N ALA A 57 2.32 8.56 1.94
CA ALA A 57 3.10 7.34 1.71
C ALA A 57 4.39 7.57 0.89
N SER A 58 4.48 8.65 0.12
CA SER A 58 5.66 9.00 -0.67
C SER A 58 6.85 9.43 0.20
N VAL A 59 6.62 10.00 1.38
CA VAL A 59 7.69 10.57 2.21
C VAL A 59 8.64 9.49 2.75
N PRO A 60 8.18 8.40 3.40
CA PRO A 60 9.07 7.33 3.84
C PRO A 60 9.83 6.65 2.69
N VAL A 61 9.24 6.62 1.49
CA VAL A 61 9.84 6.01 0.29
C VAL A 61 10.97 6.89 -0.25
N ALA A 62 10.76 8.21 -0.32
CA ALA A 62 11.76 9.16 -0.78
C ALA A 62 12.97 9.18 0.16
N ILE A 63 12.74 9.20 1.47
CA ILE A 63 13.80 9.16 2.49
C ILE A 63 14.57 7.84 2.40
N GLY A 64 13.88 6.70 2.29
CA GLY A 64 14.54 5.40 2.12
C GLY A 64 15.50 5.35 0.91
N ARG A 65 15.08 5.90 -0.24
CA ARG A 65 15.96 6.01 -1.42
C ARG A 65 17.13 6.96 -1.21
N ALA A 66 16.89 8.11 -0.56
CA ALA A 66 17.96 9.05 -0.25
C ALA A 66 19.02 8.44 0.67
N MET A 67 18.60 7.64 1.67
CA MET A 67 19.51 6.92 2.55
C MET A 67 20.34 5.86 1.82
N GLU A 68 19.77 5.17 0.83
CA GLU A 68 20.52 4.23 -0.01
C GLU A 68 21.64 4.93 -0.78
N HIS A 69 21.33 6.04 -1.46
CA HIS A 69 22.33 6.84 -2.17
C HIS A 69 23.35 7.49 -1.24
N PHE A 70 22.93 7.90 -0.04
CA PHE A 70 23.83 8.44 0.97
C PHE A 70 24.84 7.39 1.42
N ALA A 71 24.41 6.15 1.69
CA ALA A 71 25.30 5.07 2.11
C ALA A 71 26.29 4.67 1.01
N GLU A 72 25.86 4.64 -0.26
CA GLU A 72 26.75 4.39 -1.40
C GLU A 72 27.86 5.44 -1.45
N LYS A 73 27.51 6.73 -1.39
CA LYS A 73 28.49 7.83 -1.42
C LYS A 73 29.35 7.94 -0.18
N LEU A 74 28.82 7.57 0.99
CA LEU A 74 29.56 7.61 2.26
C LEU A 74 30.71 6.61 2.26
N LEU A 75 30.54 5.45 1.61
CA LEU A 75 31.55 4.41 1.52
C LEU A 75 32.56 4.62 0.39
N GLU A 76 32.25 5.50 -0.57
CA GLU A 76 33.16 5.96 -1.62
C GLU A 76 34.11 7.08 -1.17
N ALA A 77 33.85 7.67 0.01
CA ALA A 77 34.58 8.82 0.56
C ALA A 77 35.78 8.42 1.44
#